data_AF-A0A1A9V5V9-F1
#
_entry.id   AF-A0A1A9V5V9-F1
#
_cell.length_a   1.000
_cell.length_b   1.000
_cell.length_c   1.000
_cell.angle_alpha   90.00
_cell.angle_beta   90.00
_cell.angle_gamma   90.00
#
_symmetry.space_group_name_H-M   'P 1'
#
loop_
_entity.id
_entity.type
_entity.pdbx_description
1 polymer ?
#
loop_
_entity_poly.entity_id
_entity_poly.type
_entity_poly.pdbx_seq_one_letter_code
_entity_poly.pdbx_strand_id
1 'polypeptide(L)'
;MAWILKKLYSVIQNLLRPKKPQKPQKRVTFSESTLMREFRRRTGQEPTIDPFLNFLTDLRASTNLPQIAMRRWRKMSDAEKAPYKTLAKRAQLKRLQAKQNKGRKEKKKCCCCRAKSLKE
;
A
#
# COMPACT_ATOMS: atom_id res chain seq x y z
N MET A 1 11.12 -17.22 -54.31
CA MET A 1 10.63 -18.24 -53.35
C MET A 1 11.47 -18.41 -52.07
N ALA A 2 12.79 -18.18 -52.07
CA ALA A 2 13.64 -18.39 -50.89
C ALA A 2 13.45 -17.42 -49.70
N TRP A 3 12.92 -16.21 -49.94
CA TRP A 3 12.75 -15.20 -48.88
C TRP A 3 11.61 -15.51 -47.90
N ILE A 4 10.51 -16.09 -48.42
CA ILE A 4 9.34 -16.45 -47.62
C ILE A 4 9.70 -17.56 -46.62
N LEU A 5 10.48 -18.55 -47.05
CA LEU A 5 10.97 -19.64 -46.19
C LEU A 5 11.91 -19.11 -45.09
N LYS A 6 12.80 -18.16 -45.40
CA LYS A 6 13.64 -17.48 -44.39
C LYS A 6 12.81 -16.73 -43.35
N LYS A 7 11.74 -16.06 -43.78
CA LYS A 7 10.86 -15.31 -42.89
C LYS A 7 10.08 -16.23 -41.96
N LEU A 8 9.53 -17.33 -42.49
CA LEU A 8 8.86 -18.36 -41.69
C LEU A 8 9.82 -19.01 -40.68
N TYR A 9 11.05 -19.34 -41.09
CA TYR A 9 12.05 -19.92 -40.19
C TYR A 9 12.40 -18.99 -39.02
N SER A 10 12.52 -17.68 -39.27
CA SER A 10 12.81 -16.69 -38.21
C SER A 10 11.68 -16.54 -37.19
N VAL A 11 10.42 -16.68 -37.64
CA VAL A 11 9.23 -16.61 -36.77
C VAL A 11 9.13 -17.87 -35.92
N ILE A 12 9.35 -19.04 -36.51
CA ILE A 12 9.33 -20.32 -35.81
C ILE A 12 10.44 -20.38 -34.75
N GLN A 13 11.65 -19.90 -35.08
CA GLN A 13 12.77 -19.76 -34.13
C GLN A 13 12.47 -18.79 -32.96
N ASN A 14 11.65 -17.77 -33.18
CA ASN A 14 11.19 -16.87 -32.12
C ASN A 14 10.09 -17.48 -31.24
N LEU A 15 9.22 -18.33 -31.81
CA LEU A 15 8.17 -19.04 -31.08
C LEU A 15 8.71 -20.22 -30.26
N LEU A 16 9.69 -20.95 -30.80
CA LEU A 16 10.35 -22.07 -30.13
C LEU A 16 11.44 -21.64 -29.14
N ARG A 17 11.73 -20.32 -29.02
CA ARG A 17 12.66 -19.82 -28.03
C ARG A 17 12.06 -20.09 -26.63
N PRO A 18 12.67 -20.96 -25.80
CA PRO A 18 12.18 -21.18 -24.45
C PRO A 18 12.20 -19.83 -23.73
N LYS A 19 11.03 -19.39 -23.26
CA LYS A 19 10.94 -18.22 -22.38
C LYS A 19 11.88 -18.51 -21.22
N LYS A 20 12.96 -17.72 -21.13
CA LYS A 20 13.88 -17.75 -19.99
C LYS A 20 13.01 -17.80 -18.73
N PRO A 21 13.25 -18.72 -17.79
CA PRO A 21 12.51 -18.73 -16.55
C PRO A 21 12.65 -17.33 -15.95
N GLN A 22 11.52 -16.63 -15.86
CA GLN A 22 11.47 -15.37 -15.14
C GLN A 22 11.99 -15.72 -13.75
N LYS A 23 13.09 -15.07 -13.34
CA LYS A 23 13.69 -15.25 -12.02
C LYS A 23 12.56 -15.37 -11.01
N PRO A 24 12.55 -16.37 -10.13
CA PRO A 24 11.51 -16.46 -9.11
C PRO A 24 11.42 -15.10 -8.46
N GLN A 25 10.28 -14.44 -8.63
CA GLN A 25 10.00 -13.21 -7.91
C GLN A 25 10.22 -13.59 -6.47
N LYS A 26 11.26 -13.02 -5.83
CA LYS A 26 11.47 -13.16 -4.39
C LYS A 26 10.08 -13.01 -3.81
N ARG A 27 9.57 -14.02 -3.09
CA ARG A 27 8.37 -13.84 -2.28
C ARG A 27 8.75 -12.76 -1.29
N VAL A 28 8.55 -11.51 -1.69
CA VAL A 28 8.51 -10.38 -0.80
C VAL A 28 7.33 -10.76 0.06
N THR A 29 7.62 -11.37 1.21
CA THR A 29 6.66 -11.42 2.30
C THR A 29 6.22 -9.98 2.43
N PHE A 30 5.00 -9.74 2.00
CA PHE A 30 4.53 -8.42 1.69
C PHE A 30 4.34 -7.72 3.04
N SER A 31 5.43 -7.17 3.55
CA SER A 31 5.50 -6.54 4.85
C SER A 31 4.50 -5.40 4.85
N GLU A 32 3.73 -5.25 5.93
CA GLU A 32 2.76 -4.15 6.07
C GLU A 32 3.42 -2.77 5.84
N SER A 33 4.71 -2.63 6.18
CA SER A 33 5.47 -1.40 5.93
C SER A 33 5.75 -1.15 4.44
N THR A 34 5.91 -2.22 3.65
CA THR A 34 6.04 -2.16 2.20
C THR A 34 4.71 -1.74 1.57
N LEU A 35 3.58 -2.25 2.07
CA LEU A 35 2.23 -1.84 1.64
C LEU A 35 2.04 -0.33 1.72
N MET A 36 2.39 0.24 2.86
CA MET A 36 2.28 1.67 3.13
C MET A 36 3.15 2.50 2.18
N ARG A 37 4.40 2.08 1.97
CA ARG A 37 5.34 2.78 1.07
C ARG A 37 4.86 2.71 -0.37
N GLU A 38 4.41 1.55 -0.83
CA GLU A 38 3.87 1.40 -2.18
C GLU A 38 2.59 2.20 -2.37
N PHE A 39 1.66 2.17 -1.42
CA PHE A 39 0.43 2.95 -1.48
C PHE A 39 0.73 4.45 -1.59
N ARG A 40 1.61 4.96 -0.73
CA ARG A 40 2.03 6.37 -0.78
C ARG A 40 2.74 6.70 -2.10
N ARG A 41 3.56 5.79 -2.62
CA ARG A 41 4.25 5.97 -3.90
C ARG A 41 3.25 6.04 -5.07
N ARG A 42 2.19 5.24 -5.05
CA ARG A 42 1.18 5.19 -6.12
C ARG A 42 0.22 6.38 -6.07
N THR A 43 -0.24 6.74 -4.87
CA THR A 43 -1.32 7.71 -4.70
C THR A 43 -0.84 9.11 -4.27
N GLY A 44 0.40 9.23 -3.81
CA GLY A 44 0.92 10.45 -3.19
C GLY A 44 0.33 10.77 -1.81
N GLN A 45 -0.63 9.97 -1.33
CA GLN A 45 -1.37 10.23 -0.10
C GLN A 45 -0.99 9.28 1.03
N GLU A 46 -1.18 9.76 2.26
CA GLU A 46 -1.09 8.91 3.44
C GLU A 46 -2.35 8.05 3.60
N PRO A 47 -2.17 6.76 3.97
CA PRO A 47 -3.28 5.90 4.32
C PRO A 47 -4.13 6.45 5.47
N THR A 48 -5.43 6.34 5.28
CA THR A 48 -6.48 6.73 6.23
C THR A 48 -6.91 5.53 7.07
N ILE A 49 -7.54 5.79 8.23
CA ILE A 49 -8.12 4.73 9.07
C ILE A 49 -9.27 4.00 8.36
N ASP A 50 -9.97 4.67 7.45
CA ASP A 50 -11.08 4.05 6.73
C ASP A 50 -10.58 3.24 5.52
N PRO A 51 -10.83 1.92 5.46
CA PRO A 51 -10.45 1.09 4.33
C PRO A 51 -11.07 1.55 3.00
N PHE A 52 -12.32 2.04 3.02
CA PHE A 52 -13.01 2.48 1.79
C PHE A 52 -12.38 3.76 1.23
N LEU A 53 -11.98 4.69 2.09
CA LEU A 53 -11.27 5.90 1.64
C LEU A 53 -9.91 5.56 1.02
N ASN A 54 -9.18 4.58 1.56
CA ASN A 54 -7.93 4.11 0.94
C ASN A 54 -8.16 3.55 -0.46
N PHE A 55 -9.23 2.77 -0.63
CA PHE A 55 -9.65 2.26 -1.94
C PHE A 55 -10.08 3.37 -2.89
N LEU A 56 -10.83 4.36 -2.41
CA LEU A 56 -11.20 5.53 -3.21
C LEU A 56 -9.98 6.33 -3.67
N THR A 57 -8.98 6.49 -2.81
CA THR A 57 -7.74 7.19 -3.16
C THR A 57 -6.97 6.45 -4.25
N ASP A 58 -6.90 5.12 -4.17
CA ASP A 58 -6.27 4.29 -5.22
C ASP A 58 -7.09 4.35 -6.54
N LEU A 59 -8.42 4.34 -6.44
CA LEU A 59 -9.30 4.48 -7.60
C LEU A 59 -9.35 5.88 -8.21
N ARG A 60 -9.17 6.96 -7.43
CA ARG A 60 -9.17 8.35 -7.94
C ARG A 60 -8.02 8.59 -8.92
N ALA A 61 -6.94 7.80 -8.85
CA ALA A 61 -5.93 7.77 -9.89
C ALA A 61 -6.47 7.25 -11.24
N SER A 62 -7.66 6.63 -11.26
CA SER A 62 -8.25 5.97 -12.44
C SER A 62 -9.69 6.39 -12.79
N THR A 63 -10.48 6.94 -11.85
CA THR A 63 -11.91 7.24 -12.06
C THR A 63 -12.43 8.38 -11.16
N ASN A 64 -13.27 9.27 -11.72
CA ASN A 64 -13.80 10.46 -11.03
C ASN A 64 -15.18 10.28 -10.36
N LEU A 65 -15.72 9.06 -10.27
CA LEU A 65 -17.12 8.83 -9.84
C LEU A 65 -17.24 7.99 -8.55
N PRO A 66 -17.52 8.61 -7.38
CA PRO A 66 -17.58 7.91 -6.09
C PRO A 66 -18.70 6.86 -6.00
N GLN A 67 -19.80 7.03 -6.75
CA GLN A 67 -20.90 6.06 -6.77
C GLN A 67 -20.50 4.73 -7.45
N ILE A 68 -19.70 4.81 -8.52
CA ILE A 68 -19.20 3.62 -9.22
C ILE A 68 -18.21 2.88 -8.33
N ALA A 69 -17.33 3.62 -7.66
CA ALA A 69 -16.41 3.07 -6.68
C ALA A 69 -17.15 2.35 -5.54
N MET A 70 -18.23 2.95 -5.01
CA MET A 70 -19.03 2.30 -3.96
C MET A 70 -19.66 0.98 -4.43
N ARG A 71 -20.21 0.93 -5.65
CA ARG A 71 -20.74 -0.32 -6.23
C ARG A 71 -19.63 -1.37 -6.39
N ARG A 72 -18.45 -0.97 -6.87
CA ARG A 72 -17.29 -1.85 -7.01
C ARG A 72 -16.83 -2.39 -5.66
N TRP A 73 -16.71 -1.53 -4.65
CA TRP A 73 -16.34 -1.91 -3.29
C TRP A 73 -17.31 -2.94 -2.71
N ARG A 74 -18.63 -2.77 -2.91
CA ARG A 74 -19.63 -3.75 -2.45
C ARG A 74 -19.46 -5.11 -3.11
N LYS A 75 -19.09 -5.15 -4.40
CA LYS A 75 -18.85 -6.38 -5.16
C LYS A 75 -17.51 -7.06 -4.84
N MET A 76 -16.54 -6.34 -4.30
CA MET A 76 -15.23 -6.91 -3.96
C MET A 76 -15.35 -7.91 -2.80
N SER A 77 -14.67 -9.03 -2.95
CA SER A 77 -14.47 -10.05 -1.92
C SER A 77 -13.63 -9.52 -0.76
N ASP A 78 -13.67 -10.20 0.38
CA ASP A 78 -12.85 -9.83 1.53
C ASP A 78 -11.35 -9.94 1.26
N ALA A 79 -10.93 -10.88 0.41
CA ALA A 79 -9.54 -11.01 -0.01
C ALA A 79 -9.06 -9.78 -0.79
N GLU A 80 -9.90 -9.25 -1.68
CA GLU A 80 -9.59 -8.02 -2.43
C GLU A 80 -9.62 -6.78 -1.54
N LYS A 81 -10.43 -6.79 -0.47
CA LYS A 81 -10.48 -5.70 0.53
C LYS A 81 -9.34 -5.77 1.55
N ALA A 82 -8.72 -6.92 1.73
CA ALA A 82 -7.66 -7.17 2.71
C ALA A 82 -6.54 -6.12 2.70
N PRO A 83 -5.93 -5.73 1.55
CA PRO A 83 -4.87 -4.73 1.56
C PRO A 83 -5.31 -3.37 2.13
N TYR A 84 -6.53 -2.92 1.81
CA TYR A 84 -7.06 -1.65 2.31
C TYR A 84 -7.42 -1.70 3.79
N LYS A 85 -7.87 -2.87 4.29
CA LYS A 85 -8.07 -3.11 5.72
C LYS A 85 -6.75 -3.10 6.50
N THR A 86 -5.69 -3.68 5.93
CA THR A 86 -4.34 -3.65 6.52
C THR A 86 -3.79 -2.22 6.61
N LEU A 87 -3.97 -1.41 5.55
CA LEU A 87 -3.63 0.02 5.55
C LEU A 87 -4.34 0.78 6.69
N ALA A 88 -5.65 0.58 6.77
CA ALA A 88 -6.51 1.18 7.78
C ALA A 88 -6.04 0.88 9.21
N LYS A 89 -5.79 -0.40 9.50
CA LYS A 89 -5.29 -0.86 10.81
C LYS A 89 -3.95 -0.19 11.14
N ARG A 90 -3.04 -0.10 10.17
CA ARG A 90 -1.72 0.54 10.38
C ARG A 90 -1.85 2.04 10.64
N ALA A 91 -2.72 2.73 9.91
CA ALA A 91 -3.01 4.14 10.12
C ALA A 91 -3.59 4.40 11.53
N GLN A 92 -4.47 3.51 12.00
CA GLN A 92 -5.02 3.56 13.35
C GLN A 92 -3.92 3.38 14.42
N LEU A 93 -3.08 2.35 14.26
CA LEU A 93 -1.96 2.10 15.19
C LEU A 93 -1.00 3.29 15.26
N LYS A 94 -0.64 3.89 14.12
CA LYS A 94 0.22 5.08 14.07
C LYS A 94 -0.40 6.26 14.84
N ARG A 95 -1.72 6.49 14.71
CA ARG A 95 -2.44 7.53 15.45
C ARG A 95 -2.49 7.24 16.96
N LEU A 96 -2.70 5.98 17.36
CA LEU A 96 -2.67 5.59 18.77
C LEU A 96 -1.29 5.78 19.39
N GLN A 97 -0.22 5.37 18.70
CA GLN A 97 1.15 5.61 19.13
C GLN A 97 1.47 7.10 19.27
N ALA A 98 0.99 7.94 18.34
CA ALA A 98 1.16 9.39 18.43
C ALA A 98 0.47 9.96 19.68
N LYS A 99 -0.76 9.51 20.00
CA LYS A 99 -1.48 9.92 21.21
C LYS A 99 -0.73 9.51 22.49
N GLN A 100 -0.24 8.27 22.56
CA GLN A 100 0.53 7.78 23.71
C GLN A 100 1.81 8.60 23.91
N ASN A 101 2.53 8.92 22.82
CA ASN A 101 3.74 9.72 22.88
C ASN A 101 3.46 11.17 23.33
N LYS A 102 2.33 11.75 22.92
CA LYS A 102 1.90 13.07 23.40
C LYS A 102 1.64 13.05 24.92
N GLY A 103 0.86 12.08 25.40
CA GLY A 103 0.61 11.93 26.84
C GLY A 103 1.87 11.69 27.67
N ARG A 104 2.84 10.93 27.14
CA ARG A 104 4.16 10.75 27.79
C ARG A 104 4.94 12.07 27.89
N LYS A 105 4.92 12.92 26.85
CA LYS A 105 5.61 14.23 26.85
C LYS A 105 4.96 15.21 27.84
N GLU A 106 3.64 15.24 27.91
CA GLU A 106 2.90 16.07 28.86
C GLU A 106 3.17 15.66 30.31
N LYS A 107 3.17 14.35 30.61
CA LYS A 107 3.56 13.85 31.94
C LYS A 107 5.00 14.20 32.31
N LYS A 108 5.96 14.09 31.38
CA LYS A 108 7.35 14.51 31.61
C LYS A 108 7.46 16.01 31.91
N LYS A 109 6.73 16.87 31.19
CA LYS A 109 6.65 18.30 31.51
C LYS A 109 6.11 18.51 32.93
N CYS A 110 5.01 17.84 33.29
CA CYS A 110 4.42 17.94 34.63
C CYS A 110 5.39 17.48 35.74
N CYS A 111 6.12 16.38 35.54
CA CYS A 111 7.15 15.92 36.47
C CYS A 111 8.33 16.90 36.58
N CYS A 112 8.79 17.51 35.47
CA CYS A 112 9.83 18.53 35.51
C CYS A 112 9.37 19.81 36.23
N CYS A 113 8.10 20.22 36.09
CA CYS A 113 7.54 21.35 36.84
C CYS A 113 7.45 21.05 38.34
N ARG A 114 6.98 19.85 38.71
CA ARG A 114 6.86 19.42 40.10
C ARG A 114 8.20 19.20 40.80
N ALA A 115 9.23 18.78 40.08
CA ALA A 115 10.59 18.66 40.62
C ALA A 115 11.28 20.03 40.82
N LYS A 116 10.85 21.08 40.11
CA LYS A 116 11.32 22.45 40.32
C LYS A 116 10.68 23.11 41.55
N SER A 117 9.40 22.84 41.83
CA SER A 117 8.67 23.41 42.98
C SER A 117 8.98 22.76 44.34
N LEU A 118 9.83 21.73 44.38
CA LEU A 118 10.25 21.02 45.62
C LEU A 118 11.69 21.38 46.03
N LYS A 119 12.32 22.34 45.32
CA LYS A 119 13.70 22.81 45.56
C LYS A 119 13.77 24.28 46.00
N GLU A 120 12.61 24.93 46.13
CA GLU A 120 12.44 26.21 46.84
C GLU A 120 11.86 25.91 48.23
#